data_AF-A0A7I6NF96-F1
#
_entry.id   AF-A0A7I6NF96-F1
#
_cell.length_a   1.000
_cell.length_b   1.000
_cell.length_c   1.000
_cell.angle_alpha   90.00
_cell.angle_beta   90.00
_cell.angle_gamma   90.00
#
_symmetry.space_group_name_H-M   'P 1'
#
loop_
_entity.id
_entity.type
_entity.pdbx_description
1 polymer ?
#
loop_
_entity_poly.entity_id
_entity_poly.type
_entity_poly.pdbx_seq_one_letter_code
_entity_poly.pdbx_strand_id
1 'polypeptide(L)'
;MASTPNSLNPIGPTTKMMPEGSRKVCVLNGSRQLDQVVKGEWMTIKVLPENGLPKGIYQLAEATKPDTGKDGRESAYTGQVLHVDSKAVYQLSGKGIVEHSRSAFADLEAKGDQIVAGRTYTVGYVNGKGIARPGQAASLAQQQQRSASKGGGISL
;
A
#
# COMPACT_ATOMS: atom_id res chain seq x y z
N MET A 1 -37.40 -23.99 30.61
CA MET A 1 -36.05 -23.90 31.19
C MET A 1 -35.12 -23.37 30.10
N ALA A 2 -34.98 -22.05 30.00
CA ALA A 2 -34.13 -21.43 28.97
C ALA A 2 -32.67 -21.45 29.44
N SER A 3 -31.80 -22.11 28.67
CA SER A 3 -30.36 -22.17 28.93
C SER A 3 -29.74 -20.79 28.72
N THR A 4 -29.20 -20.21 29.78
CA THR A 4 -28.39 -18.98 29.74
C THR A 4 -27.11 -19.21 28.92
N PRO A 5 -26.77 -18.32 27.97
CA PRO A 5 -25.50 -18.42 27.26
C PRO A 5 -24.32 -18.06 28.18
N ASN A 6 -23.34 -18.96 28.21
CA ASN A 6 -22.15 -18.90 29.06
C ASN A 6 -21.18 -17.80 28.58
N SER A 7 -20.75 -16.91 29.48
CA SER A 7 -20.05 -15.64 29.20
C SER A 7 -18.52 -15.76 29.05
N LEU A 8 -17.99 -16.95 28.75
CA LEU A 8 -16.54 -17.21 28.81
C LEU A 8 -15.79 -17.12 27.48
N ASN A 9 -16.47 -16.90 26.35
CA ASN A 9 -15.82 -16.63 25.08
C ASN A 9 -16.04 -15.17 24.69
N PRO A 10 -15.03 -14.28 24.84
CA PRO A 10 -15.12 -12.99 24.19
C PRO A 10 -15.28 -13.25 22.69
N ILE A 11 -16.39 -12.78 22.12
CA ILE A 11 -16.53 -12.70 20.68
C ILE A 11 -15.45 -11.70 20.26
N GLY A 12 -14.28 -12.23 19.89
CA GLY A 12 -13.21 -11.43 19.31
C GLY A 12 -13.81 -10.58 18.18
N PRO A 13 -13.24 -9.39 17.91
CA PRO A 13 -13.84 -8.42 17.00
C PRO A 13 -14.33 -9.15 15.76
N THR A 14 -15.64 -9.07 15.50
CA THR A 14 -16.32 -9.73 14.39
C THR A 14 -15.57 -9.34 13.13
N THR A 15 -14.68 -10.22 12.70
CA THR A 15 -13.86 -9.95 11.55
C THR A 15 -14.84 -9.95 10.40
N LYS A 16 -15.08 -8.77 9.79
CA LYS A 16 -15.93 -8.64 8.61
C LYS A 16 -15.54 -9.78 7.68
N MET A 17 -16.41 -10.79 7.57
CA MET A 17 -16.15 -12.02 6.82
C MET A 17 -16.09 -11.60 5.36
N MET A 18 -14.90 -11.25 4.90
CA MET A 18 -14.69 -10.89 3.51
C MET A 18 -14.78 -12.15 2.66
N PRO A 19 -15.21 -12.03 1.39
CA PRO A 19 -15.29 -13.18 0.49
C PRO A 19 -13.97 -13.96 0.44
N GLU A 20 -14.05 -15.27 0.21
CA GLU A 20 -12.88 -16.13 0.02
C GLU A 20 -11.92 -15.52 -1.01
N GLY A 21 -10.62 -15.57 -0.71
CA GLY A 21 -9.58 -15.00 -1.56
C GLY A 21 -9.36 -13.50 -1.43
N SER A 22 -10.19 -12.77 -0.66
CA SER A 22 -9.97 -11.35 -0.35
C SER A 22 -8.62 -11.13 0.31
N ARG A 23 -7.99 -9.99 0.00
CA ARG A 23 -6.65 -9.66 0.47
C ARG A 23 -6.62 -8.35 1.24
N LYS A 24 -5.71 -8.28 2.21
CA LYS A 24 -5.41 -7.05 2.95
C LYS A 24 -3.92 -6.93 3.21
N VAL A 25 -3.50 -5.69 3.42
CA VAL A 25 -2.14 -5.36 3.85
C VAL A 25 -2.21 -4.77 5.24
N CYS A 26 -1.58 -5.43 6.21
CA CYS A 26 -1.50 -4.96 7.59
C CYS A 26 -0.10 -4.39 7.81
N VAL A 27 0.00 -3.09 8.05
CA VAL A 27 1.26 -2.41 8.37
C VAL A 27 1.28 -2.14 9.86
N LEU A 28 2.12 -2.87 10.58
CA LEU A 28 2.27 -2.76 12.03
C LEU A 28 3.67 -3.22 12.47
N ASN A 29 4.15 -2.62 13.57
CA ASN A 29 5.37 -3.03 14.26
C ASN A 29 6.61 -3.16 13.35
N GLY A 30 6.84 -2.22 12.41
CA GLY A 30 8.01 -2.26 11.54
C GLY A 30 7.89 -3.23 10.35
N SER A 31 6.73 -3.87 10.20
CA SER A 31 6.47 -4.87 9.17
C SER A 31 5.19 -4.60 8.38
N ARG A 32 5.12 -5.23 7.21
CA ARG A 32 3.97 -5.29 6.32
C ARG A 32 3.59 -6.74 6.12
N GLN A 33 2.40 -7.12 6.54
CA GLN A 33 1.84 -8.46 6.35
C GLN A 33 0.83 -8.43 5.21
N LEU A 34 0.94 -9.39 4.28
CA LEU A 34 -0.09 -9.66 3.27
C LEU A 34 -0.91 -10.84 3.78
N ASP A 35 -2.17 -10.58 4.10
CA ASP A 35 -3.11 -11.61 4.53
C ASP A 35 -4.13 -11.89 3.43
N GLN A 36 -4.63 -13.12 3.40
CA GLN A 36 -5.68 -13.55 2.50
C GLN A 36 -6.74 -14.35 3.27
N VAL A 37 -8.01 -14.20 2.89
CA VAL A 37 -9.07 -15.08 3.37
C VAL A 37 -8.91 -16.45 2.72
N VAL A 38 -8.67 -17.47 3.54
CA VAL A 38 -8.56 -18.88 3.15
C VAL A 38 -9.48 -19.69 4.05
N LYS A 39 -10.43 -20.42 3.46
CA LYS A 39 -11.49 -21.16 4.19
C LYS A 39 -12.26 -20.27 5.17
N GLY A 40 -12.50 -19.01 4.80
CA GLY A 40 -13.22 -18.05 5.63
C GLY A 40 -12.40 -17.40 6.77
N GLU A 41 -11.12 -17.72 6.91
CA GLU A 41 -10.24 -17.13 7.93
C GLU A 41 -9.12 -16.29 7.30
N TRP A 42 -8.71 -15.22 7.97
CA TRP A 42 -7.55 -14.45 7.53
C TRP A 42 -6.25 -15.19 7.88
N MET A 43 -5.49 -15.54 6.86
CA MET A 43 -4.21 -16.21 6.96
C MET A 43 -3.10 -15.29 6.43
N THR A 44 -2.04 -15.11 7.21
CA THR A 44 -0.86 -14.36 6.75
C THR A 44 -0.10 -15.19 5.72
N ILE A 45 -0.05 -14.68 4.50
CA ILE A 45 0.62 -15.34 3.36
C ILE A 45 2.08 -14.91 3.26
N LYS A 46 2.37 -13.66 3.62
CA LYS A 46 3.73 -13.12 3.52
C LYS A 46 3.96 -12.00 4.52
N VAL A 47 5.15 -11.96 5.10
CA VAL A 47 5.64 -10.83 5.89
C VAL A 47 6.77 -10.15 5.12
N LEU A 48 6.72 -8.83 5.05
CA LEU A 48 7.62 -7.96 4.29
C LEU A 48 8.06 -6.78 5.18
N PRO A 49 9.15 -6.08 4.83
CA PRO A 49 9.50 -4.83 5.50
C PRO A 49 8.40 -3.76 5.33
N GLU A 50 8.25 -2.88 6.33
CA GLU A 50 7.28 -1.76 6.32
C GLU A 50 7.55 -0.75 5.21
N ASN A 51 8.82 -0.53 4.85
CA ASN A 51 9.26 0.43 3.82
C ASN A 51 8.72 1.86 4.00
N GLY A 52 8.49 2.30 5.25
CA GLY A 52 7.98 3.63 5.55
C GLY A 52 6.53 3.85 5.12
N LEU A 53 5.75 2.78 4.95
CA LEU A 53 4.30 2.88 4.79
C LEU A 53 3.65 3.25 6.12
N PRO A 54 2.57 4.06 6.11
CA PRO A 54 1.82 4.37 7.31
C PRO A 54 1.25 3.09 7.95
N LYS A 55 1.18 3.08 9.28
CA LYS A 55 0.56 1.99 10.02
C LYS A 55 -0.94 1.96 9.75
N GLY A 56 -1.49 0.75 9.58
CA GLY A 56 -2.90 0.58 9.30
C GLY A 56 -3.22 -0.79 8.71
N ILE A 57 -4.52 -1.08 8.60
CA ILE A 57 -5.05 -2.26 7.92
C ILE A 57 -5.71 -1.77 6.63
N TYR A 58 -5.18 -2.20 5.50
CA TYR A 58 -5.57 -1.75 4.17
C TYR A 58 -6.26 -2.88 3.42
N GLN A 59 -7.58 -2.80 3.29
CA GLN A 59 -8.38 -3.81 2.58
C GLN A 59 -8.21 -3.65 1.06
N LEU A 60 -7.46 -4.54 0.42
CA LEU A 60 -7.22 -4.45 -1.03
C LEU A 60 -8.49 -4.72 -1.85
N ALA A 61 -9.44 -5.47 -1.28
CA ALA A 61 -10.75 -5.72 -1.89
C ALA A 61 -11.63 -4.46 -1.96
N GLU A 62 -11.33 -3.43 -1.17
CA GLU A 62 -12.04 -2.15 -1.16
C GLU A 62 -11.31 -1.08 -1.99
N ALA A 63 -10.25 -1.47 -2.71
CA ALA A 63 -9.53 -0.55 -3.58
C ALA A 63 -10.43 -0.04 -4.71
N THR A 64 -10.36 1.26 -4.93
CA THR A 64 -11.12 1.92 -6.00
C THR A 64 -10.35 1.85 -7.30
N LYS A 65 -11.07 1.73 -8.42
CA LYS A 65 -10.45 1.89 -9.75
C LYS A 65 -10.24 3.38 -10.03
N PRO A 66 -9.12 3.76 -10.65
CA PRO A 66 -8.87 5.15 -11.01
C PRO A 66 -9.87 5.61 -12.06
N ASP A 67 -10.21 6.90 -12.02
CA ASP A 67 -10.82 7.58 -13.14
C ASP A 67 -9.85 7.57 -14.31
N THR A 68 -10.38 7.21 -15.47
CA THR A 68 -9.61 6.99 -16.68
C THR A 68 -9.56 8.23 -17.58
N GLY A 69 -10.13 9.36 -17.15
CA GLY A 69 -10.06 10.63 -17.86
C GLY A 69 -10.74 10.56 -19.24
N LYS A 70 -11.89 9.90 -19.31
CA LYS A 70 -12.65 9.69 -20.57
C LYS A 70 -13.27 10.99 -21.10
N ASP A 71 -13.33 12.01 -20.28
CA ASP A 71 -13.74 13.38 -20.59
C ASP A 71 -12.58 14.24 -21.15
N GLY A 72 -11.41 13.65 -21.36
CA GLY A 72 -10.21 14.35 -21.84
C GLY A 72 -9.43 15.08 -20.74
N ARG A 73 -9.89 15.01 -19.48
CA ARG A 73 -9.18 15.60 -18.33
C ARG A 73 -8.24 14.58 -17.72
N GLU A 74 -6.99 15.00 -17.48
CA GLU A 74 -6.04 14.15 -16.79
C GLU A 74 -6.47 13.91 -15.34
N SER A 75 -6.59 12.64 -14.97
CA SER A 75 -6.80 12.21 -13.59
C SER A 75 -5.49 11.66 -13.04
N ALA A 76 -4.91 12.37 -12.07
CA ALA A 76 -3.63 12.02 -11.46
C ALA A 76 -3.81 11.53 -10.02
N TYR A 77 -3.13 10.43 -9.71
CA TYR A 77 -3.08 9.82 -8.40
C TYR A 77 -1.64 9.81 -7.90
N THR A 78 -1.38 10.51 -6.80
CA THR A 78 -0.04 10.62 -6.22
C THR A 78 -0.03 10.04 -4.81
N GLY A 79 0.93 9.18 -4.53
CA GLY A 79 1.14 8.65 -3.19
C GLY A 79 1.99 7.37 -3.18
N GLN A 80 2.14 6.77 -1.99
CA GLN A 80 2.99 5.61 -1.79
C GLN A 80 2.35 4.34 -2.36
N VAL A 81 3.15 3.51 -3.03
CA VAL A 81 2.71 2.16 -3.42
C VAL A 81 2.58 1.29 -2.17
N LEU A 82 1.37 0.81 -1.89
CA LEU A 82 1.05 -0.09 -0.78
C LEU A 82 1.48 -1.53 -1.06
N HIS A 83 1.13 -2.03 -2.25
CA HIS A 83 1.38 -3.41 -2.65
C HIS A 83 1.47 -3.52 -4.17
N VAL A 84 2.26 -4.49 -4.62
CA VAL A 84 2.45 -4.82 -6.02
C VAL A 84 2.16 -6.30 -6.16
N ASP A 85 1.22 -6.63 -7.04
CA ASP A 85 0.99 -8.00 -7.47
C ASP A 85 1.32 -8.16 -8.97
N SER A 86 1.02 -9.34 -9.52
CA SER A 86 1.27 -9.66 -10.94
C SER A 86 0.41 -8.91 -11.95
N LYS A 87 -0.76 -8.37 -11.55
CA LYS A 87 -1.77 -7.76 -12.42
C LYS A 87 -2.02 -6.28 -12.11
N ALA A 88 -1.72 -5.85 -10.90
CA ALA A 88 -2.11 -4.57 -10.34
C ALA A 88 -1.06 -4.00 -9.37
N VAL A 89 -1.11 -2.68 -9.24
CA VAL A 89 -0.36 -1.92 -8.26
C VAL A 89 -1.35 -1.15 -7.40
N TYR A 90 -1.32 -1.39 -6.09
CA TYR A 90 -2.15 -0.72 -5.11
C TYR A 90 -1.41 0.49 -4.56
N GLN A 91 -2.02 1.66 -4.65
CA GLN A 91 -1.45 2.92 -4.19
C GLN A 91 -2.31 3.53 -3.08
N LEU A 92 -1.66 4.05 -2.04
CA LEU A 92 -2.31 4.94 -1.08
C LEU A 92 -2.45 6.32 -1.73
N SER A 93 -3.67 6.74 -1.95
CA SER A 93 -4.03 8.11 -2.33
C SER A 93 -4.71 8.79 -1.13
N GLY A 94 -4.73 10.11 -1.08
CA GLY A 94 -5.38 10.86 0.00
C GLY A 94 -6.88 10.54 0.20
N LYS A 95 -7.49 9.82 -0.74
CA LYS A 95 -8.90 9.35 -0.71
C LYS A 95 -9.07 7.86 -0.39
N GLY A 96 -8.00 7.12 -0.12
CA GLY A 96 -8.03 5.68 0.14
C GLY A 96 -7.07 4.89 -0.77
N ILE A 97 -7.41 3.63 -1.06
CA ILE A 97 -6.58 2.75 -1.89
C ILE A 97 -7.08 2.82 -3.33
N VAL A 98 -6.15 3.00 -4.27
CA VAL A 98 -6.42 2.96 -5.70
C VAL A 98 -5.69 1.78 -6.32
N GLU A 99 -6.41 0.99 -7.11
CA GLU A 99 -5.85 -0.16 -7.83
C GLU A 99 -5.58 0.22 -9.29
N HIS A 100 -4.31 0.32 -9.65
CA HIS A 100 -3.85 0.58 -11.00
C HIS A 100 -3.54 -0.72 -11.74
N SER A 101 -3.84 -0.78 -13.03
CA SER A 101 -3.34 -1.85 -13.91
C SER A 101 -1.81 -1.87 -13.89
N ARG A 102 -1.20 -3.07 -13.89
CA ARG A 102 0.25 -3.22 -14.00
C ARG A 102 0.81 -2.54 -15.25
N SER A 103 0.05 -2.53 -16.34
CA SER A 103 0.44 -1.87 -17.59
C SER A 103 0.71 -0.37 -17.46
N ALA A 104 0.15 0.31 -16.46
CA ALA A 104 0.44 1.73 -16.23
C ALA A 104 1.90 1.99 -15.82
N PHE A 105 2.61 0.96 -15.36
CA PHE A 105 4.01 1.01 -14.91
C PHE A 105 4.99 0.41 -15.93
N ALA A 106 4.49 -0.08 -17.08
CA ALA A 106 5.31 -0.79 -18.07
C ALA A 106 6.49 0.05 -18.56
N ASP A 107 6.30 1.35 -18.78
CA ASP A 107 7.37 2.26 -19.22
C ASP A 107 8.49 2.42 -18.19
N LEU A 108 8.19 2.29 -16.90
CA LEU A 108 9.19 2.33 -15.82
C LEU A 108 9.95 1.00 -15.78
N GLU A 109 9.23 -0.12 -15.80
CA GLU A 109 9.85 -1.45 -15.81
C GLU A 109 10.74 -1.67 -17.03
N ALA A 110 10.32 -1.18 -18.21
CA ALA A 110 11.11 -1.23 -19.44
C ALA A 110 12.42 -0.41 -19.34
N LYS A 111 12.46 0.61 -18.48
CA LYS A 111 13.67 1.40 -18.18
C LYS A 111 14.53 0.78 -17.09
N GLY A 112 14.13 -0.37 -16.54
CA GLY A 112 14.80 -1.06 -15.45
C GLY A 112 14.39 -0.58 -14.05
N ASP A 113 13.39 0.30 -13.94
CA ASP A 113 12.88 0.72 -12.63
C ASP A 113 12.03 -0.38 -12.00
N GLN A 114 12.40 -0.79 -10.79
CA GLN A 114 11.56 -1.68 -9.99
C GLN A 114 10.50 -0.86 -9.24
N ILE A 115 9.23 -1.30 -9.33
CA ILE A 115 8.15 -0.71 -8.55
C ILE A 115 8.22 -1.22 -7.12
N VAL A 116 8.61 -0.34 -6.20
CA VAL A 116 8.86 -0.71 -4.79
C VAL A 116 7.77 -0.13 -3.90
N ALA A 117 7.22 -0.96 -3.02
CA ALA A 117 6.27 -0.51 -2.02
C ALA A 117 6.92 0.47 -1.01
N GLY A 118 6.17 1.47 -0.58
CA GLY A 118 6.63 2.58 0.25
C GLY A 118 7.18 3.77 -0.53
N ARG A 119 7.55 3.60 -1.81
CA ARG A 119 7.95 4.72 -2.67
C ARG A 119 6.74 5.43 -3.24
N THR A 120 6.85 6.74 -3.40
CA THR A 120 5.84 7.59 -4.00
C THR A 120 5.92 7.54 -5.51
N TYR A 121 4.77 7.35 -6.16
CA TYR A 121 4.60 7.45 -7.61
C TYR A 121 3.44 8.39 -7.91
N THR A 122 3.43 8.95 -9.11
CA THR A 122 2.29 9.65 -9.69
C THR A 122 1.81 8.86 -10.90
N VAL A 123 0.55 8.41 -10.89
CA VAL A 123 -0.09 7.73 -12.01
C VAL A 123 -1.12 8.67 -12.62
N GLY A 124 -0.85 9.14 -13.84
CA GLY A 124 -1.76 9.97 -14.61
C GLY A 124 -2.54 9.15 -15.62
N TYR A 125 -3.86 9.38 -15.73
CA TYR A 125 -4.73 8.77 -16.72
C TYR A 125 -5.26 9.81 -17.70
N VAL A 126 -5.11 9.53 -18.99
CA VAL A 126 -5.69 10.31 -20.09
C VAL A 126 -6.26 9.34 -21.11
N ASN A 127 -7.52 9.49 -21.51
CA ASN A 127 -8.18 8.66 -22.52
C ASN A 127 -8.05 7.15 -22.27
N GLY A 128 -8.17 6.70 -21.02
CA GLY A 128 -8.03 5.27 -20.69
C GLY A 128 -6.60 4.78 -20.50
N LYS A 129 -5.59 5.57 -20.84
CA LYS A 129 -4.18 5.19 -20.73
C LYS A 129 -3.57 5.74 -19.45
N GLY A 130 -3.17 4.85 -18.55
CA GLY A 130 -2.41 5.19 -17.34
C GLY A 130 -0.91 5.23 -17.60
N ILE A 131 -0.22 6.26 -17.13
CA ILE A 131 1.25 6.38 -17.17
C ILE A 131 1.75 6.72 -15.78
N ALA A 132 2.58 5.84 -15.22
CA ALA A 132 3.24 6.05 -13.94
C ALA A 132 4.57 6.80 -14.10
N ARG A 133 4.87 7.68 -13.14
CA ARG A 133 6.14 8.38 -13.00
C ARG A 133 6.59 8.30 -11.53
N PRO A 134 7.90 8.23 -11.24
CA PRO A 134 8.38 8.34 -9.88
C PRO A 134 7.97 9.71 -9.32
N GLY A 135 7.32 9.71 -8.16
CA GLY A 135 7.08 10.96 -7.43
C GLY A 135 8.41 11.42 -6.83
N GLN A 136 8.61 12.73 -6.71
CA GLN A 136 9.74 13.22 -5.92
C GLN A 136 9.64 12.64 -4.51
N ALA A 137 10.66 11.89 -4.10
CA ALA A 137 10.68 11.29 -2.78
C ALA A 137 10.74 12.42 -1.74
N ALA A 138 9.77 12.47 -0.82
CA ALA A 138 10.00 13.14 0.45
C ALA A 138 11.10 12.34 1.17
N SER A 139 12.33 12.79 1.04
CA SER A 139 13.54 12.15 1.54
C SER A 139 13.62 12.24 3.06
N LEU A 140 12.77 11.51 3.79
CA LEU A 140 12.86 11.43 5.26
C LEU A 140 14.09 10.61 5.71
N ALA A 141 14.56 9.67 4.89
CA ALA A 141 15.72 8.83 5.24
C ALA A 141 17.10 9.50 5.02
N GLN A 142 17.20 10.58 4.23
CA GLN A 142 18.47 11.27 3.99
C GLN A 142 18.73 12.42 4.98
N GLN A 143 17.72 12.84 5.74
CA GLN A 143 17.88 13.93 6.69
C GLN A 143 18.55 13.48 8.00
N GLN A 144 18.50 12.19 8.34
CA GLN A 144 19.07 11.67 9.58
C GLN A 144 20.56 11.32 9.50
N GLN A 145 21.13 11.17 8.28
CA GLN A 145 22.59 11.03 8.09
C GLN A 145 23.34 12.36 7.96
N ARG A 146 22.66 13.47 7.63
CA ARG A 146 23.30 14.80 7.56
C ARG A 146 23.45 15.49 8.91
N SER A 147 22.72 15.06 9.94
CA SER A 147 22.78 15.66 11.28
C SER A 147 23.86 15.06 12.18
N ALA A 148 24.54 13.99 11.77
CA ALA A 148 25.54 13.28 12.59
C ALA A 148 27.00 13.52 12.17
N SER A 149 27.29 14.46 11.27
CA SER A 149 28.66 14.73 10.78
C SER A 149 29.20 16.14 11.02
N LYS A 150 28.51 16.99 11.79
CA LYS A 150 29.08 18.26 12.31
C LYS A 150 29.35 18.16 13.81
N GLY A 151 30.43 17.49 14.16
CA GLY A 151 30.88 17.37 15.55
C GLY A 151 32.24 16.70 15.62
N GLY A 152 33.25 17.28 14.98
CA GLY A 152 34.61 16.73 15.02
C GLY A 152 35.63 17.65 14.37
N GLY A 153 36.41 18.33 15.19
CA GLY A 153 37.53 19.20 14.82
C GLY A 153 37.23 20.68 15.09
N ILE A 154 38.09 21.47 15.72
CA ILE A 154 39.55 21.38 15.87
C ILE A 154 39.99 22.08 17.18
N SER A 155 41.04 21.51 17.76
CA SER A 155 42.04 21.98 18.74
C SER A 155 42.29 23.49 18.90
N LEU A 156 42.54 23.92 20.14
CA LEU A 156 43.87 24.21 20.72
C LEU A 156 43.74 24.50 22.22
#